data_AF-A0A8H7USH2-F1
#
_entry.id   AF-A0A8H7USH2-F1
#
_cell.length_a   1.000
_cell.length_b   1.000
_cell.length_c   1.000
_cell.angle_alpha   90.00
_cell.angle_beta   90.00
_cell.angle_gamma   90.00
#
_symmetry.space_group_name_H-M   'P 1'
#
loop_
_entity.id
_entity.type
_entity.pdbx_description
1 polymer ?
#
loop_
_entity_poly.entity_id
_entity_poly.type
_entity_poly.pdbx_seq_one_letter_code
_entity_poly.pdbx_strand_id
1 'polypeptide(L)'
;MLITQIKDVNTTLLGNVIQNESLEGISLCGLDPNRNQMLDASYGDGKNPHQIRRCSTKEYYIYTGSKRHKKREKERMIAEGIDLALINTPTAKSVNLSTYLQYINYLLRHFQNILEFNGSSTAESRFHLYQGRQRATQEMENILINSGKKYNKSKRKNTKKNRKNNKNKKIPEAKDDRQATPQDIKANKILKTKEIPISQREAIYNFFWKWHVWCNWSTLATAEVQKEVW
;
A
#
# COMPACT_ATOMS: atom_id res chain seq x y z
N MET A 1 -25.70 -6.32 -34.03
CA MET A 1 -25.38 -7.47 -33.17
C MET A 1 -24.30 -8.28 -33.85
N LEU A 2 -23.03 -8.14 -33.43
CA LEU A 2 -21.94 -9.03 -33.88
C LEU A 2 -21.15 -9.42 -32.64
N ILE A 3 -21.44 -10.60 -32.10
CA ILE A 3 -20.68 -11.21 -31.02
C ILE A 3 -19.44 -11.82 -31.69
N THR A 4 -18.29 -11.19 -31.51
CA THR A 4 -17.00 -11.76 -31.90
C THR A 4 -16.73 -13.00 -31.06
N GLN A 5 -16.68 -14.17 -31.71
CA GLN A 5 -16.27 -15.42 -31.09
C GLN A 5 -14.83 -15.28 -30.58
N ILE A 6 -14.65 -15.38 -29.27
CA ILE A 6 -13.35 -15.59 -28.65
C ILE A 6 -12.89 -16.97 -29.11
N LYS A 7 -11.85 -17.04 -29.94
CA LYS A 7 -11.26 -18.31 -30.36
C LYS A 7 -10.73 -19.02 -29.13
N ASP A 8 -11.21 -20.24 -28.90
CA ASP A 8 -10.74 -21.12 -27.84
C ASP A 8 -9.21 -21.24 -27.91
N VAL A 9 -8.54 -20.85 -26.82
CA VAL A 9 -7.11 -21.05 -26.66
C VAL A 9 -6.87 -22.57 -26.71
N ASN A 10 -6.05 -23.02 -27.66
CA ASN A 10 -5.80 -24.44 -27.87
C ASN A 10 -5.03 -25.02 -26.67
N THR A 11 -5.77 -25.53 -25.69
CA THR A 11 -5.29 -26.06 -24.41
C THR A 11 -4.30 -27.22 -24.59
N THR A 12 -4.38 -27.94 -25.71
CA THR A 12 -3.46 -29.03 -26.04
C THR A 12 -2.06 -28.52 -26.36
N LEU A 13 -1.93 -27.34 -27.00
CA LEU A 13 -0.64 -26.73 -27.30
C LEU A 13 0.05 -26.27 -26.01
N LEU A 14 -0.74 -25.71 -25.08
CA LEU A 14 -0.30 -25.32 -23.74
C LEU A 14 0.16 -26.54 -22.92
N GLY A 15 -0.60 -27.64 -22.98
CA GLY A 15 -0.23 -28.91 -22.36
C GLY A 15 1.10 -29.45 -22.88
N ASN A 16 1.34 -29.36 -24.20
CA ASN A 16 2.59 -29.82 -24.82
C ASN A 16 3.79 -28.92 -24.47
N VAL A 17 3.62 -27.60 -24.39
CA VAL A 17 4.68 -26.68 -23.95
C VAL A 17 5.05 -26.95 -22.48
N ILE A 18 4.06 -27.23 -21.63
CA ILE A 18 4.27 -27.56 -20.21
C ILE A 18 4.95 -28.93 -20.05
N GLN A 19 4.67 -29.90 -20.92
CA GLN A 19 5.24 -31.26 -20.86
C GLN A 19 6.66 -31.36 -21.44
N ASN A 20 7.07 -30.44 -22.33
CA ASN A 20 8.38 -30.48 -22.99
C ASN A 20 9.53 -29.88 -22.16
N GLU A 21 9.23 -29.10 -21.13
CA GLU A 21 10.22 -28.67 -20.14
C GLU A 21 10.19 -29.66 -18.96
N SER A 22 11.36 -30.16 -18.54
CA SER A 22 11.46 -30.95 -17.31
C SER A 22 11.01 -30.08 -16.14
N LEU A 23 9.78 -30.28 -15.67
CA LEU A 23 9.19 -29.59 -14.52
C LEU A 23 9.74 -30.11 -13.18
N GLU A 24 10.92 -30.76 -13.16
CA GLU A 24 11.56 -31.18 -11.93
C GLU A 24 11.85 -29.94 -11.05
N GLY A 25 11.06 -29.80 -9.98
CA GLY A 25 11.16 -28.67 -9.05
C GLY A 25 10.16 -27.53 -9.31
N ILE A 26 9.33 -27.59 -10.34
CA ILE A 26 8.31 -26.58 -10.64
C ILE A 26 6.94 -27.07 -10.14
N SER A 27 6.33 -26.31 -9.22
CA SER A 27 4.97 -26.59 -8.73
C SER A 27 3.96 -25.70 -9.45
N LEU A 28 3.01 -26.32 -10.15
CA LEU A 28 1.85 -25.63 -10.71
C LEU A 28 1.02 -25.01 -9.57
N CYS A 29 0.59 -23.76 -9.75
CA CYS A 29 -0.36 -23.11 -8.84
C CYS A 29 -1.41 -22.29 -9.58
N GLY A 30 -2.68 -22.42 -9.17
CA GLY A 30 -3.78 -21.61 -9.69
C GLY A 30 -4.00 -20.39 -8.81
N LEU A 31 -4.02 -19.18 -9.40
CA LEU A 31 -4.28 -17.93 -8.67
C LEU A 31 -5.73 -17.49 -8.84
N ASP A 32 -6.42 -17.23 -7.72
CA ASP A 32 -7.78 -16.70 -7.70
C ASP A 32 -7.86 -15.36 -6.95
N PRO A 33 -8.22 -14.25 -7.63
CA PRO A 33 -8.56 -12.99 -7.01
C PRO A 33 -9.99 -13.02 -6.44
N ASN A 34 -10.19 -13.70 -5.31
CA ASN A 34 -11.48 -13.74 -4.62
C ASN A 34 -11.77 -12.43 -3.86
N ARG A 35 -13.02 -11.92 -3.81
CA ARG A 35 -13.39 -10.64 -3.16
C ARG A 35 -12.88 -10.44 -1.72
N ASN A 36 -12.74 -11.52 -0.94
CA ASN A 36 -12.30 -11.45 0.46
C ASN A 36 -10.79 -11.72 0.65
N GLN A 37 -10.13 -12.27 -0.36
CA GLN A 37 -8.69 -12.57 -0.33
C GLN A 37 -7.97 -11.62 -1.27
N MET A 38 -6.79 -11.13 -0.90
CA MET A 38 -6.01 -10.37 -1.88
C MET A 38 -5.46 -11.30 -2.96
N LEU A 39 -5.02 -12.51 -2.56
CA LEU A 39 -4.64 -13.60 -3.44
C LEU A 39 -4.95 -14.94 -2.75
N ASP A 40 -5.46 -15.90 -3.51
CA ASP A 40 -5.55 -17.31 -3.16
C ASP A 40 -4.76 -18.15 -4.16
N ALA A 41 -4.03 -19.15 -3.68
CA ALA A 41 -3.25 -20.08 -4.49
C ALA A 41 -3.49 -21.53 -4.10
N SER A 42 -3.93 -22.35 -5.04
CA SER A 42 -4.02 -23.80 -4.90
C SER A 42 -2.73 -24.45 -5.44
N TYR A 43 -2.14 -25.38 -4.65
CA TYR A 43 -0.93 -26.11 -5.01
C TYR A 43 -1.23 -27.59 -5.17
N GLY A 44 -1.31 -28.06 -6.41
CA GLY A 44 -1.61 -29.45 -6.77
C GLY A 44 -2.58 -29.55 -7.95
N ASP A 45 -2.68 -30.74 -8.54
CA ASP A 45 -3.59 -31.06 -9.63
C ASP A 45 -4.56 -32.20 -9.23
N GLY A 46 -5.75 -32.23 -9.82
CA GLY A 46 -6.74 -33.29 -9.66
C GLY A 46 -7.64 -33.21 -8.41
N LYS A 47 -8.31 -34.33 -8.10
CA LYS A 47 -9.30 -34.43 -7.00
C LYS A 47 -8.67 -34.67 -5.62
N ASN A 48 -7.35 -34.75 -5.54
CA ASN A 48 -6.65 -35.00 -4.28
C ASN A 48 -6.66 -33.73 -3.39
N PRO A 49 -6.64 -33.89 -2.05
CA PRO A 49 -6.55 -32.76 -1.15
C PRO A 49 -5.23 -32.02 -1.38
N HIS A 50 -5.34 -30.77 -1.83
CA HIS A 50 -4.21 -29.93 -2.20
C HIS A 50 -4.05 -28.76 -1.22
N GLN A 51 -2.84 -28.20 -1.13
CA GLN A 51 -2.59 -27.10 -0.20
C GLN A 51 -3.12 -25.79 -0.78
N ILE A 52 -3.92 -25.07 0.01
CA ILE A 52 -4.41 -23.74 -0.36
C ILE A 52 -3.73 -22.67 0.49
N ARG A 53 -3.07 -21.72 -0.15
CA ARG A 53 -2.33 -20.62 0.48
C ARG A 53 -2.98 -19.29 0.15
N ARG A 54 -3.33 -18.54 1.20
CA ARG A 54 -4.14 -17.32 1.12
C ARG A 54 -3.42 -16.16 1.79
N CYS A 55 -3.49 -14.99 1.16
CA CYS A 55 -3.31 -13.72 1.86
C CYS A 55 -4.63 -12.96 1.84
N SER A 56 -5.21 -12.74 3.01
CA SER A 56 -6.46 -11.97 3.12
C SER A 56 -6.21 -10.48 2.92
N THR A 57 -7.23 -9.76 2.46
CA THR A 57 -7.20 -8.28 2.36
C THR A 57 -6.88 -7.63 3.71
N LYS A 58 -7.33 -8.25 4.81
CA LYS A 58 -7.01 -7.81 6.18
C LYS A 58 -5.53 -7.97 6.50
N GLU A 59 -4.92 -9.10 6.16
CA GLU A 59 -3.49 -9.36 6.35
C GLU A 59 -2.64 -8.40 5.51
N TYR A 60 -3.01 -8.19 4.25
CA TYR A 60 -2.38 -7.19 3.38
C TYR A 60 -2.37 -5.80 4.03
N TYR A 61 -3.50 -5.33 4.55
CA TYR A 61 -3.55 -4.04 5.23
C TYR A 61 -2.77 -3.97 6.55
N ILE A 62 -2.53 -5.12 7.20
CA ILE A 62 -1.64 -5.21 8.36
C ILE A 62 -0.19 -5.09 7.92
N TYR A 63 0.22 -5.80 6.86
CA TYR A 63 1.59 -5.75 6.33
C TYR A 63 1.96 -4.35 5.80
N THR A 64 1.05 -3.74 5.05
CA THR A 64 1.26 -2.39 4.50
C THR A 64 1.27 -1.28 5.56
N GLY A 65 0.59 -1.50 6.69
CA GLY A 65 0.36 -0.46 7.70
C GLY A 65 -0.58 0.66 7.23
N SER A 66 -1.25 0.50 6.09
CA SER A 66 -2.03 1.57 5.45
C SER A 66 -3.19 2.08 6.29
N LYS A 67 -3.85 1.20 7.06
CA LYS A 67 -4.92 1.60 7.99
C LYS A 67 -4.41 2.52 9.10
N ARG A 68 -3.23 2.23 9.65
CA ARG A 68 -2.59 3.06 10.67
C ARG A 68 -2.17 4.41 10.08
N HIS A 69 -1.61 4.39 8.87
CA HIS A 69 -1.25 5.61 8.15
C HIS A 69 -2.48 6.48 7.88
N LYS A 70 -3.56 5.93 7.29
CA LYS A 70 -4.81 6.64 7.02
C LYS A 70 -5.42 7.25 8.28
N LYS A 71 -5.38 6.53 9.42
CA LYS A 71 -5.85 7.06 10.70
C LYS A 71 -5.04 8.30 11.13
N ARG A 72 -3.71 8.22 11.11
CA ARG A 72 -2.82 9.33 11.47
C ARG A 72 -2.98 10.53 10.55
N GLU A 73 -3.10 10.30 9.25
CA GLU A 73 -3.35 11.36 8.27
C GLU A 73 -4.66 12.08 8.59
N LYS A 74 -5.73 11.34 8.89
CA LYS A 74 -7.02 11.93 9.27
C LYS A 74 -6.90 12.77 10.55
N GLU A 75 -6.22 12.26 11.58
CA GLU A 75 -5.97 13.00 12.82
C GLU A 75 -5.18 14.29 12.55
N ARG A 76 -4.17 14.24 11.67
CA ARG A 76 -3.40 15.41 11.26
C ARG A 76 -4.25 16.42 10.48
N MET A 77 -5.06 15.95 9.52
CA MET A 77 -5.97 16.81 8.76
C MET A 77 -6.88 17.63 9.69
N ILE A 78 -7.39 16.99 10.75
CA ILE A 78 -8.22 17.65 11.75
C ILE A 78 -7.40 18.62 12.59
N ALA A 79 -6.20 18.23 13.04
CA ALA A 79 -5.33 19.06 13.86
C ALA A 79 -4.84 20.33 13.13
N GLU A 80 -4.61 20.23 11.82
CA GLU A 80 -4.18 21.35 10.96
C GLU A 80 -5.38 22.11 10.35
N GLY A 81 -6.63 21.67 10.61
CA GLY A 81 -7.86 22.35 10.17
C GLY A 81 -8.11 22.29 8.66
N ILE A 82 -7.52 21.32 7.96
CA ILE A 82 -7.59 21.18 6.49
C ILE A 82 -8.65 20.16 6.06
N ASP A 83 -9.17 19.37 7.00
CA ASP A 83 -10.20 18.38 6.76
C ASP A 83 -11.45 18.97 6.09
N LEU A 84 -11.97 20.09 6.60
CA LEU A 84 -13.14 20.78 6.05
C LEU A 84 -12.86 21.34 4.65
N ALA A 85 -11.66 21.87 4.41
CA ALA A 85 -11.27 22.39 3.11
C ALA A 85 -11.22 21.26 2.05
N LEU A 86 -10.72 20.09 2.42
CA LEU A 86 -10.67 18.94 1.52
C LEU A 86 -12.05 18.30 1.31
N ILE A 87 -12.91 18.23 2.32
CA ILE A 87 -14.27 17.68 2.21
C ILE A 87 -15.15 18.55 1.31
N ASN A 88 -15.03 19.87 1.44
CA ASN A 88 -15.85 20.83 0.69
C ASN A 88 -15.27 21.18 -0.69
N THR A 89 -14.20 20.51 -1.13
CA THR A 89 -13.61 20.75 -2.44
C THR A 89 -14.61 20.37 -3.55
N PRO A 90 -14.99 21.32 -4.44
CA PRO A 90 -15.91 21.02 -5.53
C PRO A 90 -15.34 19.99 -6.50
N THR A 91 -16.20 19.29 -7.24
CA THR A 91 -15.77 18.25 -8.17
C THR A 91 -15.12 18.85 -9.41
N ALA A 92 -13.87 18.47 -9.70
CA ALA A 92 -13.14 18.86 -10.92
C ALA A 92 -13.75 18.30 -12.21
N LYS A 93 -14.48 17.18 -12.11
CA LYS A 93 -15.13 16.48 -13.23
C LYS A 93 -16.52 17.06 -13.50
N SER A 94 -16.58 18.28 -14.03
CA SER A 94 -17.84 18.91 -14.42
C SER A 94 -17.79 19.38 -15.87
N VAL A 95 -18.90 19.20 -16.58
CA VAL A 95 -19.12 19.74 -17.94
C VAL A 95 -19.57 21.21 -17.88
N ASN A 96 -20.13 21.64 -16.75
CA ASN A 96 -20.60 23.01 -16.56
C ASN A 96 -19.42 23.95 -16.22
N LEU A 97 -19.22 24.96 -17.05
CA LEU A 97 -18.17 25.96 -16.89
C LEU A 97 -18.22 26.70 -15.54
N SER A 98 -19.41 27.06 -15.06
CA SER A 98 -19.57 27.77 -13.78
C SER A 98 -19.08 26.91 -12.61
N THR A 99 -19.47 25.64 -12.59
CA THR A 99 -19.01 24.68 -11.56
C THR A 99 -17.49 24.46 -11.65
N TYR A 100 -16.93 24.41 -12.85
CA TYR A 100 -15.49 24.29 -13.03
C TYR A 100 -14.73 25.54 -12.54
N LEU A 101 -15.23 26.74 -12.85
CA LEU A 101 -14.66 27.99 -12.32
C LEU A 101 -14.76 28.08 -10.80
N GLN A 102 -15.84 27.58 -10.20
CA GLN A 102 -15.95 27.45 -8.75
C GLN A 102 -14.90 26.51 -8.18
N TYR A 103 -14.68 25.34 -8.81
CA TYR A 103 -13.60 24.42 -8.43
C TYR A 103 -12.22 25.10 -8.48
N ILE A 104 -11.89 25.77 -9.58
CA ILE A 104 -10.59 26.45 -9.74
C ILE A 104 -10.40 27.54 -8.68
N ASN A 105 -11.42 28.40 -8.48
CA ASN A 105 -11.35 29.44 -7.46
C ASN A 105 -11.21 28.87 -6.05
N TYR A 106 -11.93 27.78 -5.74
CA TYR A 106 -11.82 27.10 -4.47
C TYR A 106 -10.41 26.54 -4.25
N LEU A 107 -9.86 25.85 -5.27
CA LEU A 107 -8.52 25.28 -5.21
C LEU A 107 -7.46 26.36 -5.01
N LEU A 108 -7.53 27.48 -5.76
CA LEU A 108 -6.58 28.58 -5.64
C LEU A 108 -6.63 29.24 -4.25
N ARG A 109 -7.82 29.42 -3.68
CA ARG A 109 -8.00 29.98 -2.32
C ARG A 109 -7.38 29.11 -1.22
N HIS A 110 -7.44 27.79 -1.38
CA HIS A 110 -6.91 26.83 -0.41
C HIS A 110 -5.54 26.25 -0.79
N PHE A 111 -4.94 26.71 -1.89
CA PHE A 111 -3.76 26.11 -2.50
C PHE A 111 -2.58 26.06 -1.54
N GLN A 112 -2.28 27.19 -0.87
CA GLN A 112 -1.15 27.28 0.04
C GLN A 112 -1.29 26.30 1.21
N ASN A 113 -2.47 26.23 1.83
CA ASN A 113 -2.73 25.33 2.95
C ASN A 113 -2.61 23.86 2.53
N ILE A 114 -3.14 23.51 1.34
CA ILE A 114 -3.02 22.16 0.78
C ILE A 114 -1.54 21.85 0.48
N LEU A 115 -0.78 22.79 -0.08
CA LEU A 115 0.62 22.61 -0.40
C LEU A 115 1.45 22.39 0.85
N GLU A 116 1.25 23.21 1.88
CA GLU A 116 1.94 23.11 3.17
C GLU A 116 1.63 21.79 3.89
N PHE A 117 0.35 21.37 3.90
CA PHE A 117 -0.05 20.05 4.42
C PHE A 117 0.60 18.88 3.68
N ASN A 118 0.78 19.01 2.36
CA ASN A 118 1.46 18.02 1.53
C ASN A 118 2.98 18.23 1.48
N GLY A 119 3.52 19.13 2.31
CA GLY A 119 4.92 19.53 2.33
C GLY A 119 5.89 18.40 2.67
N SER A 120 7.18 18.75 2.66
CA SER A 120 8.30 17.82 2.84
C SER A 120 8.27 17.06 4.17
N SER A 121 7.64 17.63 5.21
CA SER A 121 7.41 16.97 6.50
C SER A 121 6.62 15.66 6.39
N THR A 122 5.78 15.51 5.36
CA THR A 122 4.97 14.30 5.14
C THR A 122 5.66 13.25 4.29
N ALA A 123 6.76 13.61 3.62
CA ALA A 123 7.48 12.74 2.70
C ALA A 123 7.98 11.46 3.38
N GLU A 124 8.48 11.56 4.61
CA GLU A 124 8.95 10.41 5.39
C GLU A 124 7.82 9.41 5.66
N SER A 125 6.66 9.88 6.12
CA SER A 125 5.50 9.01 6.39
C SER A 125 5.02 8.29 5.12
N ARG A 126 4.98 9.02 3.99
CA ARG A 126 4.62 8.47 2.68
C ARG A 126 5.63 7.46 2.19
N PHE A 127 6.92 7.73 2.40
CA PHE A 127 7.99 6.80 2.07
C PHE A 127 7.89 5.51 2.88
N HIS A 128 7.62 5.60 4.19
CA HIS A 128 7.38 4.41 5.01
C HIS A 128 6.14 3.63 4.59
N LEU A 129 5.06 4.31 4.15
CA LEU A 129 3.90 3.65 3.58
C LEU A 129 4.24 2.92 2.29
N TYR A 130 5.02 3.54 1.40
CA TYR A 130 5.52 2.93 0.18
C TYR A 130 6.37 1.68 0.47
N GLN A 131 7.35 1.80 1.37
CA GLN A 131 8.13 0.65 1.86
C GLN A 131 7.24 -0.42 2.51
N GLY A 132 6.16 -0.03 3.18
CA GLY A 132 5.14 -0.92 3.70
C GLY A 132 4.46 -1.74 2.60
N ARG A 133 4.11 -1.11 1.48
CA ARG A 133 3.56 -1.80 0.30
C ARG A 133 4.55 -2.79 -0.28
N GLN A 134 5.80 -2.39 -0.47
CA GLN A 134 6.85 -3.29 -0.98
C GLN A 134 7.06 -4.51 -0.09
N ARG A 135 7.17 -4.30 1.23
CA ARG A 135 7.28 -5.41 2.20
C ARG A 135 6.04 -6.30 2.22
N ALA A 136 4.85 -5.73 2.04
CA ALA A 136 3.61 -6.50 1.98
C ALA A 136 3.58 -7.40 0.75
N THR A 137 3.96 -6.90 -0.42
CA THR A 137 4.07 -7.69 -1.65
C THR A 137 5.07 -8.83 -1.48
N GLN A 138 6.26 -8.54 -0.95
CA GLN A 138 7.28 -9.57 -0.66
C GLN A 138 6.79 -10.64 0.31
N GLU A 139 6.09 -10.25 1.39
CA GLU A 139 5.53 -11.22 2.33
C GLU A 139 4.38 -12.04 1.69
N MET A 140 3.61 -11.44 0.79
CA MET A 140 2.59 -12.17 0.03
C MET A 140 3.21 -13.20 -0.91
N GLU A 141 4.22 -12.82 -1.70
CA GLU A 141 4.98 -13.74 -2.54
C GLU A 141 5.61 -14.86 -1.71
N ASN A 142 6.17 -14.53 -0.54
CA ASN A 142 6.73 -15.51 0.38
C ASN A 142 5.66 -16.46 0.96
N ILE A 143 4.44 -15.98 1.22
CA ILE A 143 3.30 -16.82 1.60
C ILE A 143 2.94 -17.78 0.47
N LEU A 144 2.91 -17.29 -0.76
CA LEU A 144 2.59 -18.09 -1.94
C LEU A 144 3.69 -19.12 -2.20
N ILE A 145 4.92 -18.70 -2.50
CA ILE A 145 6.01 -19.59 -2.92
C ILE A 145 6.50 -20.46 -1.76
N ASN A 146 6.85 -19.83 -0.64
CA ASN A 146 7.62 -20.45 0.45
C ASN A 146 6.78 -20.78 1.69
N SER A 147 5.44 -20.74 1.59
CA SER A 147 4.48 -20.87 2.70
C SER A 147 4.53 -19.73 3.73
N GLY A 148 5.56 -18.89 3.74
CA GLY A 148 5.80 -17.83 4.71
C GLY A 148 5.76 -18.30 6.17
N LYS A 149 5.71 -17.35 7.11
CA LYS A 149 5.55 -17.64 8.55
C LYS A 149 4.14 -18.15 8.91
N LYS A 150 3.17 -17.97 8.00
CA LYS A 150 1.77 -18.32 8.19
C LYS A 150 1.55 -19.84 8.08
N TYR A 151 2.07 -20.46 7.03
CA TYR A 151 1.89 -21.89 6.77
C TYR A 151 3.10 -22.72 7.22
N ASN A 152 4.29 -22.13 7.37
CA ASN A 152 5.46 -22.85 7.89
C ASN A 152 5.63 -22.71 9.42
N LYS A 153 5.37 -23.81 10.16
CA LYS A 153 5.47 -23.86 11.63
C LYS A 153 6.90 -23.65 12.14
N SER A 154 7.94 -24.08 11.41
CA SER A 154 9.33 -23.93 11.86
C SER A 154 9.76 -22.46 11.85
N LYS A 155 9.33 -21.69 10.84
CA LYS A 155 9.58 -20.24 10.70
C LYS A 155 8.79 -19.38 11.71
N ARG A 156 7.80 -19.94 12.41
CA ARG A 156 6.92 -19.23 13.37
C ARG A 156 7.50 -19.14 14.80
N LYS A 157 8.59 -19.86 15.09
CA LYS A 157 9.10 -20.11 16.46
C LYS A 157 9.38 -18.84 17.29
N ASN A 158 9.79 -17.74 16.67
CA ASN A 158 10.09 -16.49 17.38
C ASN A 158 8.88 -15.56 17.58
N THR A 159 7.80 -15.74 16.82
CA THR A 159 6.63 -14.85 16.87
C THR A 159 5.83 -15.03 18.18
N LYS A 160 5.72 -16.26 18.68
CA LYS A 160 5.02 -16.55 19.96
C LYS A 160 5.77 -15.97 21.16
N LYS A 161 7.09 -16.17 21.22
CA LYS A 161 7.95 -15.63 22.28
C LYS A 161 7.93 -14.10 22.29
N ASN A 162 8.06 -13.46 21.12
CA ASN A 162 7.97 -12.01 20.99
C ASN A 162 6.58 -11.45 21.36
N ARG A 163 5.49 -12.17 21.05
CA ARG A 163 4.13 -11.78 21.48
C ARG A 163 3.96 -11.85 23.00
N LYS A 164 4.52 -12.87 23.67
CA LYS A 164 4.52 -12.97 25.15
C LYS A 164 5.33 -11.84 25.77
N ASN A 165 6.52 -11.56 25.24
CA ASN A 165 7.37 -10.46 25.71
C ASN A 165 6.73 -9.09 25.50
N ASN A 166 6.04 -8.84 24.38
CA ASN A 166 5.32 -7.58 24.15
C ASN A 166 4.06 -7.43 25.00
N LYS A 167 3.44 -8.52 25.47
CA LYS A 167 2.37 -8.45 26.48
C LYS A 167 2.96 -8.08 27.85
N ASN A 168 4.10 -8.66 28.19
CA ASN A 168 4.79 -8.39 29.45
C ASN A 168 5.41 -6.98 29.50
N LYS A 169 5.76 -6.37 28.36
CA LYS A 169 6.20 -4.97 28.27
C LYS A 169 5.07 -3.94 28.38
N LYS A 170 3.80 -4.36 28.33
CA LYS A 170 2.65 -3.43 28.34
C LYS A 170 2.13 -3.10 29.75
N ILE A 171 2.76 -3.60 30.81
CA ILE A 171 2.51 -3.22 32.22
C ILE A 171 3.88 -3.32 32.92
N PRO A 172 4.40 -2.29 33.62
CA PRO A 172 3.66 -1.30 34.41
C PRO A 172 3.80 0.16 33.95
N GLU A 173 2.67 0.88 33.90
CA GLU A 173 2.64 2.31 34.23
C GLU A 173 3.03 2.43 35.71
N ALA A 174 4.32 2.63 35.97
CA ALA A 174 4.76 3.25 37.21
C ALA A 174 4.53 4.76 37.05
N LYS A 175 3.71 5.33 37.94
CA LYS A 175 3.57 6.77 38.12
C LYS A 175 4.95 7.36 38.38
N ASP A 176 5.50 8.13 37.44
CA ASP A 176 6.62 9.03 37.68
C ASP A 176 6.07 10.45 37.57
N ASP A 177 5.70 11.02 38.72
CA ASP A 177 5.21 12.39 38.88
C ASP A 177 6.36 13.41 38.71
N ARG A 178 7.11 13.31 37.61
CA ARG A 178 8.06 14.33 37.19
C ARG A 178 7.64 14.86 35.84
N GLN A 179 6.92 15.99 35.88
CA GLN A 179 6.66 16.81 34.70
C GLN A 179 7.99 17.13 34.02
N ALA A 180 8.24 16.51 32.86
CA ALA A 180 9.35 16.87 32.01
C ALA A 180 9.22 18.34 31.62
N THR A 181 10.24 19.14 31.92
CA THR A 181 10.20 20.55 31.59
C THR A 181 10.29 20.75 30.07
N PRO A 182 9.70 21.82 29.50
CA PRO A 182 9.72 22.08 28.06
C PRO A 182 11.12 22.12 27.42
N GLN A 183 12.17 22.29 28.23
CA GLN A 183 13.57 22.32 27.79
C GLN A 183 14.11 20.92 27.46
N ASP A 184 13.70 19.89 28.20
CA ASP A 184 14.15 18.49 28.00
C ASP A 184 13.56 17.86 26.73
N ILE A 185 12.37 18.32 26.32
CA ILE A 185 11.70 17.92 25.08
C ILE A 185 12.43 18.53 23.86
N LYS A 186 12.89 19.78 23.98
CA LYS A 186 13.67 20.44 22.91
C LYS A 186 15.02 19.75 22.70
N ALA A 187 15.75 19.43 23.78
CA ALA A 187 17.06 18.77 23.68
C ALA A 187 16.99 17.38 23.02
N ASN A 188 15.96 16.58 23.33
CA ASN A 188 15.76 15.26 22.73
C ASN A 188 15.29 15.29 21.26
N LYS A 189 14.67 16.39 20.82
CA LYS A 189 14.27 16.60 19.43
C LYS A 189 15.48 16.97 18.56
N ILE A 190 16.41 17.76 19.12
CA ILE A 190 17.64 18.20 18.46
C ILE A 190 18.63 17.04 18.25
N LEU A 191 18.71 16.09 19.19
CA LEU A 191 19.63 14.94 19.10
C LEU A 191 19.20 13.84 18.10
N LYS A 192 17.95 13.83 17.62
CA LYS A 192 17.43 12.82 16.67
C LYS A 192 17.39 13.27 15.22
N THR A 193 17.54 14.56 14.95
CA THR A 193 17.65 15.08 13.59
C THR A 193 19.11 15.09 13.16
N LYS A 194 19.63 13.93 12.73
CA LYS A 194 20.72 13.96 11.73
C LYS A 194 20.10 14.48 10.45
N GLU A 195 20.31 15.75 10.14
CA GLU A 195 19.79 16.38 8.94
C GLU A 195 20.33 15.64 7.71
N ILE A 196 19.41 15.01 6.96
CA ILE A 196 19.70 14.48 5.63
C ILE A 196 20.11 15.68 4.75
N PRO A 197 21.27 15.62 4.05
CA PRO A 197 21.74 16.70 3.20
C PRO A 197 20.67 17.13 2.19
N ILE A 198 20.56 18.43 1.95
CA ILE A 198 19.53 19.04 1.09
C ILE A 198 19.49 18.38 -0.31
N SER A 199 20.65 17.99 -0.85
CA SER A 199 20.75 17.31 -2.15
C SER A 199 20.05 15.94 -2.19
N GLN A 200 20.04 15.18 -1.09
CA GLN A 200 19.32 13.90 -1.00
C GLN A 200 17.81 14.11 -0.85
N ARG A 201 17.39 15.19 -0.18
CA ARG A 201 15.97 15.53 -0.04
C ARG A 201 15.34 15.91 -1.38
N GLU A 202 16.05 16.70 -2.19
CA GLU A 202 15.58 17.07 -3.53
C GLU A 202 15.53 15.87 -4.48
N ALA A 203 16.49 14.95 -4.41
CA ALA A 203 16.45 13.72 -5.19
C ALA A 203 15.25 12.82 -4.82
N ILE A 204 14.95 12.69 -3.52
CA ILE A 204 13.77 11.95 -3.04
C ILE A 204 12.48 12.65 -3.48
N TYR A 205 12.41 13.98 -3.37
CA TYR A 205 11.23 14.75 -3.75
C TYR A 205 10.97 14.69 -5.26
N ASN A 206 12.02 14.83 -6.08
CA ASN A 206 11.93 14.70 -7.53
C ASN A 206 11.57 13.27 -7.96
N PHE A 207 12.08 12.25 -7.27
CA PHE A 207 11.68 10.86 -7.52
C PHE A 207 10.21 10.65 -7.19
N PHE A 208 9.73 11.15 -6.04
CA PHE A 208 8.32 11.02 -5.64
C PHE A 208 7.37 11.84 -6.53
N TRP A 209 7.76 13.04 -6.95
CA TRP A 209 6.98 13.87 -7.86
C TRP A 209 6.89 13.24 -9.25
N LYS A 210 8.03 12.81 -9.82
CA LYS A 210 8.07 12.08 -11.11
C LYS A 210 7.27 10.78 -11.04
N TRP A 211 7.35 10.04 -9.94
CA TRP A 211 6.55 8.81 -9.74
C TRP A 211 5.05 9.11 -9.59
N HIS A 212 4.66 10.13 -8.84
CA HIS A 212 3.25 10.50 -8.67
C HIS A 212 2.63 10.99 -10.00
N VAL A 213 3.40 11.75 -10.79
CA VAL A 213 3.00 12.17 -12.14
C VAL A 213 2.92 10.94 -13.05
N TRP A 214 3.90 10.04 -13.03
CA TRP A 214 3.90 8.82 -13.83
C TRP A 214 2.74 7.87 -13.50
N CYS A 215 2.43 7.64 -12.21
CA CYS A 215 1.29 6.83 -11.80
C CYS A 215 -0.05 7.44 -12.21
N ASN A 216 -0.20 8.77 -12.18
CA ASN A 216 -1.41 9.42 -12.68
C ASN A 216 -1.51 9.33 -14.21
N TRP A 217 -0.38 9.41 -14.93
CA TRP A 217 -0.36 9.32 -16.38
C TRP A 217 -0.56 7.88 -16.89
N SER A 218 -0.06 6.87 -16.20
CA SER A 218 -0.31 5.45 -16.51
C SER A 218 -1.76 5.03 -16.28
N THR A 219 -2.44 5.68 -15.32
CA THR A 219 -3.87 5.47 -15.08
C THR A 219 -4.74 6.16 -16.14
N LEU A 220 -4.24 7.24 -16.76
CA LEU A 220 -4.87 7.89 -17.91
C LEU A 220 -4.65 7.08 -19.21
N ALA A 221 -3.44 6.56 -19.44
CA ALA A 221 -3.12 5.74 -20.61
C ALA A 221 -3.92 4.42 -20.65
N THR A 222 -4.17 3.79 -19.50
CA THR A 222 -5.02 2.59 -19.42
C THR A 222 -6.51 2.90 -19.52
N ALA A 223 -6.93 4.13 -19.20
CA ALA A 223 -8.30 4.60 -19.41
C ALA A 223 -8.58 5.03 -20.87
N GLU A 224 -7.56 5.42 -21.63
CA GLU A 224 -7.66 5.72 -23.06
C GLU A 224 -7.75 4.45 -23.92
N VAL A 225 -7.02 3.38 -23.57
CA VAL A 225 -7.12 2.08 -24.26
C VAL A 225 -8.50 1.41 -24.04
N GLN A 226 -9.24 1.76 -22.98
CA GLN A 226 -10.62 1.27 -22.78
C GLN A 226 -11.71 2.13 -23.44
N LYS A 227 -11.37 3.29 -24.02
CA LYS A 227 -12.33 4.13 -24.76
C LYS A 227 -12.39 3.85 -26.26
N GLU A 228 -11.44 3.10 -26.81
CA GLU A 228 -11.45 2.70 -28.22
C GLU A 228 -12.05 1.29 -28.46
N VAL A 229 -12.59 0.65 -27.43
CA VAL A 229 -13.25 -0.69 -27.54
C VAL A 229 -14.70 -0.66 -27.04
N TRP A 230 -15.33 0.52 -27.00
CA TRP A 230 -16.80 0.65 -26.83
C TRP A 230 -17.37 1.72 -27.75
#